data_AF-A0A0Q5Z600-F1
#
_entry.id   AF-A0A0Q5Z600-F1
#
_cell.length_a   1.000
_cell.length_b   1.000
_cell.length_c   1.000
_cell.angle_alpha   90.00
_cell.angle_beta   90.00
_cell.angle_gamma   90.00
#
_symmetry.space_group_name_H-M   'P 1'
#
loop_
_entity.id
_entity.type
_entity.pdbx_description
1 polymer ?
#
loop_
_entity_poly.entity_id
_entity_poly.type
_entity_poly.pdbx_seq_one_letter_code
_entity_poly.pdbx_strand_id
1 'polypeptide(L)' 'MALLRAGNPAAAVAQIRVAPSVRDLRALEKAMAEARLGGRWREVDAAIAESLQALSAPRLHRSP' A
#
# COMPACT_ATOMS: atom_id res chain seq x y z
N MET A 1 -0.85 8.58 -4.88
CA MET A 1 0.12 9.70 -4.83
C MET A 1 -0.50 11.06 -4.50
N ALA A 2 -1.64 11.44 -5.09
CA ALA A 2 -2.28 12.74 -4.81
C ALA A 2 -2.58 12.96 -3.31
N LEU A 3 -3.15 11.97 -2.62
CA LEU A 3 -3.42 12.06 -1.17
C LEU A 3 -2.17 12.19 -0.31
N LEU A 4 -1.09 11.49 -0.70
CA LEU A 4 0.21 11.57 -0.03
C LEU A 4 0.85 12.96 -0.21
N ARG A 5 0.73 13.54 -1.41
CA ARG A 5 1.22 14.88 -1.70
C ARG A 5 0.37 15.98 -1.03
N ALA A 6 -0.91 15.71 -0.80
CA ALA A 6 -1.85 16.59 -0.11
C ALA A 6 -1.72 16.57 1.43
N GLY A 7 -0.79 15.80 2.00
CA GLY A 7 -0.61 15.75 3.45
C GLY A 7 -1.60 14.85 4.19
N ASN A 8 -2.33 13.96 3.49
CA ASN A 8 -3.33 13.07 4.10
C ASN A 8 -2.91 11.58 4.07
N PRO A 9 -2.10 11.13 5.05
CA PRO A 9 -1.67 9.73 5.15
C PRO A 9 -2.81 8.77 5.40
N ALA A 10 -3.75 9.13 6.28
CA ALA A 10 -4.84 8.26 6.69
C ALA A 10 -5.73 7.86 5.50
N ALA A 11 -6.07 8.82 4.63
CA ALA A 11 -6.83 8.52 3.41
C ALA A 11 -6.03 7.65 2.43
N ALA A 12 -4.73 7.84 2.32
CA ALA A 12 -3.88 7.00 1.49
C ALA A 12 -3.81 5.56 2.02
N VAL A 13 -3.68 5.38 3.34
CA VAL A 13 -3.74 4.06 4.00
C VAL A 13 -5.07 3.37 3.72
N ALA A 14 -6.20 4.09 3.83
CA ALA A 14 -7.51 3.54 3.52
C ALA A 14 -7.59 3.04 2.07
N GLN A 15 -7.06 3.81 1.11
CA GLN A 15 -7.02 3.41 -0.30
C GLN A 15 -6.12 2.19 -0.55
N ILE A 16 -4.97 2.11 0.12
CA ILE A 16 -4.04 0.98 0.01
C ILE A 16 -4.71 -0.32 0.47
N ARG A 17 -5.46 -0.27 1.58
CA ARG A 17 -6.14 -1.45 2.14
C ARG A 17 -7.26 -2.01 1.26
N VAL A 18 -7.85 -1.18 0.40
CA VAL A 18 -8.89 -1.60 -0.55
C VAL A 18 -8.34 -1.85 -1.96
N ALA A 19 -7.02 -1.75 -2.15
CA ALA A 19 -6.39 -1.95 -3.45
C ALA A 19 -6.57 -3.40 -3.92
N PRO A 20 -7.06 -3.63 -5.15
CA PRO A 20 -7.43 -4.98 -5.60
C PRO A 20 -6.26 -5.80 -6.15
N SER A 21 -5.09 -5.19 -6.42
CA SER A 21 -4.00 -5.85 -7.16
C SER A 21 -2.61 -5.60 -6.58
N VAL A 22 -1.77 -6.65 -6.62
CA VAL A 22 -0.34 -6.59 -6.26
C VAL A 22 0.43 -5.65 -7.19
N ARG A 23 0.05 -5.58 -8.47
CA ARG A 23 0.71 -4.72 -9.47
C ARG A 23 0.61 -3.25 -9.09
N ASP A 24 -0.58 -2.80 -8.68
CA ASP A 24 -0.80 -1.39 -8.34
C ASP A 24 -0.06 -1.01 -7.05
N LEU A 25 -0.02 -1.92 -6.08
CA LEU A 25 0.76 -1.73 -4.85
C LEU A 25 2.26 -1.65 -5.12
N ARG A 26 2.80 -2.51 -6.00
CA ARG A 26 4.21 -2.44 -6.45
C ARG A 26 4.52 -1.12 -7.17
N ALA A 27 3.61 -0.65 -8.01
CA ALA A 27 3.77 0.64 -8.70
C ALA A 27 3.77 1.80 -7.70
N LEU A 28 2.92 1.75 -6.67
CA LEU A 28 2.88 2.74 -5.59
C LEU A 28 4.15 2.71 -4.74
N GLU A 29 4.63 1.52 -4.35
CA GLU A 29 5.90 1.32 -3.63
C GLU A 29 7.08 1.95 -4.39
N LYS A 30 7.18 1.69 -5.69
CA LYS A 30 8.21 2.29 -6.56
C LYS A 30 8.08 3.82 -6.63
N ALA A 31 6.88 4.33 -6.82
CA ALA A 31 6.64 5.77 -6.88
C ALA A 31 7.01 6.48 -5.57
N MET A 32 6.75 5.84 -4.41
CA MET A 32 7.16 6.35 -3.09
C MET A 32 8.68 6.41 -2.94
N ALA A 33 9.38 5.38 -3.41
CA ALA A 33 10.84 5.32 -3.41
C ALA A 33 11.45 6.42 -4.32
N GLU A 34 10.93 6.58 -5.54
CA GLU A 34 11.36 7.62 -6.49
C GLU A 34 11.13 9.03 -5.93
N ALA A 35 10.00 9.25 -5.25
CA ALA A 35 9.69 10.52 -4.59
C ALA A 35 10.45 10.74 -3.27
N ARG A 36 11.28 9.77 -2.83
CA ARG A 36 11.97 9.76 -1.52
C ARG A 36 11.01 10.02 -0.35
N LEU A 37 9.79 9.49 -0.46
CA LEU A 37 8.75 9.57 0.57
C LEU A 37 8.72 8.35 1.49
N GLY A 38 9.48 7.29 1.16
CA GLY A 38 9.64 6.12 2.02
C GLY A 38 10.21 6.52 3.39
N GLY A 39 9.63 5.96 4.46
CA GLY A 39 9.98 6.26 5.84
C GLY A 39 9.46 7.59 6.37
N ARG A 40 8.95 8.48 5.50
CA ARG A 40 8.32 9.74 5.92
C ARG A 40 7.05 9.42 6.70
N TRP A 41 6.21 8.53 6.17
CA TRP A 41 4.91 8.15 6.71
C TRP A 41 4.88 6.65 6.99
N ARG A 42 5.36 6.24 8.17
CA ARG A 42 5.53 4.82 8.54
C ARG A 42 4.26 3.98 8.38
N GLU A 43 3.10 4.56 8.64
CA GLU A 43 1.80 3.90 8.50
C GLU A 43 1.44 3.55 7.04
N VAL A 44 1.90 4.37 6.08
CA VAL A 44 1.73 4.09 4.65
C VAL A 44 2.64 2.95 4.22
N ASP A 45 3.90 2.97 4.65
CA ASP A 45 4.85 1.90 4.36
C ASP A 45 4.34 0.55 4.92
N ALA A 46 3.86 0.55 6.17
CA ALA A 46 3.26 -0.62 6.80
C ALA A 46 2.02 -1.13 6.04
N ALA A 47 1.12 -0.23 5.63
CA ALA A 47 -0.08 -0.60 4.88
C ALA A 47 0.24 -1.23 3.52
N ILE A 48 1.27 -0.74 2.83
CA ILE A 48 1.73 -1.32 1.54
C ILE A 48 2.27 -2.73 1.79
N ALA A 49 3.12 -2.91 2.80
CA ALA A 49 3.70 -4.22 3.13
C ALA A 49 2.64 -5.25 3.51
N GLU A 50 1.70 -4.90 4.41
CA GLU A 50 0.58 -5.77 4.78
C GLU A 50 -0.27 -6.16 3.56
N SER A 51 -0.62 -5.19 2.72
CA SER A 51 -1.49 -5.43 1.56
C SER A 51 -0.81 -6.32 0.52
N LEU A 52 0.50 -6.13 0.29
CA LEU A 52 1.29 -7.01 -0.57
C LEU A 52 1.35 -8.43 -0.01
N GLN A 53 1.55 -8.61 1.30
CA GLN A 53 1.55 -9.92 1.93
C GLN A 53 0.17 -10.60 1.82
N ALA A 54 -0.91 -9.88 2.11
CA ALA A 54 -2.27 -10.41 2.05
C ALA A 54 -2.68 -10.85 0.64
N LEU A 55 -2.27 -10.11 -0.39
CA LEU A 55 -2.57 -10.43 -1.78
C LEU A 55 -1.62 -11.49 -2.38
N SER A 56 -0.41 -11.64 -1.83
CA SER A 56 0.57 -12.63 -2.29
C SER A 56 0.44 -13.96 -1.55
N ALA A 57 -0.24 -14.00 -0.40
CA ALA A 57 -0.52 -15.24 0.31
C ALA A 57 -1.38 -16.16 -0.59
N PRO A 58 -1.02 -17.46 -0.73
CA PRO A 58 -1.89 -18.44 -1.36
C PRO A 58 -3.27 -18.37 -0.68
N ARG A 59 -4.37 -18.28 -1.44
CA ARG A 59 -5.74 -18.18 -0.90
C ARG A 59 -6.22 -19.46 -0.20
N LEU A 60 -5.32 -20.23 0.42
CA LEU A 60 -5.56 -21.56 0.98
C LEU A 60 -6.33 -21.55 2.32
N HIS A 61 -6.77 -20.40 2.83
CA HIS A 61 -7.53 -20.33 4.08
C HIS A 61 -8.86 -19.59 3.94
N ARG A 62 -9.71 -20.01 3.00
CA ARG A 62 -11.17 -19.77 3.09
C ARG A 62 -11.95 -20.67 2.14
N SER A 63 -12.12 -21.93 2.54
CA SER A 63 -13.34 -22.68 2.26
C SER A 63 -14.36 -22.27 3.35
N PRO A 64 -15.62 -21.98 3.01
CA PRO A 64 -16.64 -21.49 3.94
C PRO A 64 -17.03 -22.52 5.00
#